data_AF-A0A923QCN9-F1
#
_entry.id   AF-A0A923QCN9-F1
#
_cell.length_a   1.000
_cell.length_b   1.000
_cell.length_c   1.000
_cell.angle_alpha   90.00
_cell.angle_beta   90.00
_cell.angle_gamma   90.00
#
_symmetry.space_group_name_H-M   'P 1'
#
loop_
_entity.id
_entity.type
_entity.pdbx_description
1 polymer ?
#
loop_
_entity_poly.entity_id
_entity_poly.type
_entity_poly.pdbx_seq_one_letter_code
_entity_poly.pdbx_strand_id
1 'polypeptide(L)' 'APTGWRLPVREVRANVGAGFIYPICGDMQTMPGLGTCAAAERIDIDANGEIVGLS' A
#
# COMPACT_ATOMS: atom_id res chain seq x y z
N ALA A 1 -25.24 -7.35 3.45
CA ALA A 1 -24.64 -6.04 3.16
C ALA A 1 -25.21 -5.01 4.15
N PRO A 2 -24.40 -4.09 4.71
CA PRO A 2 -24.90 -3.06 5.62
C PRO A 2 -25.79 -2.06 4.88
N THR A 3 -26.88 -1.62 5.52
CA THR A 3 -27.85 -0.66 4.99
C THR A 3 -28.07 0.49 5.99
N GLY A 4 -28.42 1.68 5.49
CA GLY A 4 -28.77 2.83 6.34
C GLY A 4 -27.60 3.59 6.98
N TRP A 5 -26.35 3.25 6.65
CA TRP A 5 -25.17 3.93 7.19
C TRP A 5 -24.73 5.09 6.27
N ARG A 6 -24.09 6.11 6.86
CA ARG A 6 -23.52 7.26 6.14
C ARG A 6 -22.00 7.11 6.02
N LEU A 7 -21.48 7.18 4.80
CA LEU A 7 -20.04 7.16 4.53
C LEU A 7 -19.42 8.53 4.84
N PRO A 8 -18.55 8.66 5.87
CA PRO A 8 -17.88 9.92 6.15
C PRO A 8 -16.78 10.16 5.12
N VAL A 9 -16.86 11.29 4.41
CA VAL A 9 -15.79 11.78 3.53
C VAL A 9 -14.97 12.81 4.29
N ARG A 10 -13.66 12.59 4.42
CA ARG A 10 -12.75 13.44 5.22
C ARG A 10 -11.99 14.46 4.36
N GLU A 11 -11.61 14.07 3.16
CA GLU A 11 -10.86 14.90 2.21
C GLU A 11 -11.26 14.56 0.77
N VAL A 12 -11.08 15.50 -0.15
CA VAL A 12 -11.28 15.28 -1.58
C VAL A 12 -10.06 15.80 -2.33
N ARG A 13 -9.44 14.96 -3.17
CA ARG A 13 -8.25 15.31 -3.96
C ARG A 13 -8.55 15.24 -5.46
N ALA A 14 -7.91 16.11 -6.22
CA ALA A 14 -8.04 16.17 -7.67
C ALA A 14 -6.75 15.73 -8.36
N ASN A 15 -6.82 14.66 -9.15
CA ASN A 15 -5.75 14.29 -10.09
C ASN A 15 -6.04 14.96 -11.43
N VAL A 16 -5.67 16.24 -11.54
CA VAL A 16 -5.95 17.09 -12.71
C VAL A 16 -5.34 16.50 -13.99
N GLY A 17 -4.16 15.88 -13.89
CA GLY A 17 -3.51 15.21 -15.03
C GLY A 17 -4.22 13.94 -15.50
N ALA A 18 -4.87 13.20 -14.60
CA ALA A 18 -5.62 11.98 -14.93
C ALA A 18 -7.12 12.24 -15.17
N GLY A 19 -7.60 13.46 -14.94
CA GLY A 19 -8.97 13.88 -15.23
C GLY A 19 -10.02 13.44 -14.22
N PHE A 20 -9.65 13.14 -12.96
CA PHE A 20 -10.61 12.71 -11.95
C PHE A 20 -10.38 13.31 -10.56
N ILE A 21 -11.44 13.30 -9.76
CA ILE A 21 -11.46 13.66 -8.35
C ILE A 21 -11.77 12.40 -7.54
N TYR A 22 -11.10 12.20 -6.41
CA TYR A 22 -11.32 11.05 -5.55
C TYR A 22 -11.52 11.46 -4.07
N PRO A 23 -12.59 10.97 -3.41
CA PRO A 23 -12.84 11.20 -2.00
C PRO A 23 -12.04 10.22 -1.13
N ILE A 24 -11.52 10.71 -0.01
CA ILE A 24 -10.80 9.94 1.00
C ILE A 24 -11.73 9.79 2.21
N CYS A 25 -12.08 8.55 2.53
CA CYS A 25 -13.05 8.20 3.59
C CYS A 25 -12.38 7.67 4.88
N GLY A 26 -11.05 7.75 4.97
CA GLY A 26 -10.25 7.26 6.09
C GLY A 26 -8.77 7.59 5.85
N ASP A 27 -7.87 7.06 6.67
CA ASP A 27 -6.44 7.27 6.44
C ASP A 27 -5.95 6.33 5.32
N MET A 28 -5.36 6.92 4.28
CA MET A 28 -4.83 6.20 3.13
C MET A 28 -3.30 6.22 3.19
N GLN A 29 -2.68 5.07 3.39
CA GLN A 29 -1.22 4.97 3.39
C GLN A 29 -0.69 4.95 1.96
N THR A 30 0.07 5.97 1.59
CA THR A 30 0.77 6.05 0.30
C THR A 30 2.21 5.56 0.37
N MET A 31 2.75 5.38 1.58
CA MET A 31 4.10 4.88 1.82
C MET A 31 4.01 3.76 2.86
N PRO A 32 3.99 2.48 2.45
CA PRO A 32 3.96 1.37 3.39
C PRO A 32 5.30 1.27 4.13
N GLY A 33 5.25 0.88 5.40
CA GLY A 33 6.42 0.52 6.19
C GLY A 33 6.84 -0.94 5.96
N LEU A 34 7.99 -1.31 6.52
CA LEU A 34 8.40 -2.71 6.61
C LEU A 34 7.64 -3.42 7.74
N GLY A 35 7.40 -4.72 7.58
CA GLY A 35 6.86 -5.56 8.64
C GLY A 35 7.88 -5.83 9.75
N THR A 36 7.44 -6.45 10.85
CA THR A 36 8.29 -6.77 12.01
C THR A 36 9.52 -7.62 11.65
N CYS A 37 9.39 -8.52 10.66
CA CYS A 37 10.49 -9.27 10.09
C CYS A 37 10.53 -8.94 8.60
N ALA A 38 11.47 -8.08 8.19
CA ALA A 38 11.55 -7.65 6.81
C ALA A 38 12.06 -8.80 5.93
N ALA A 39 11.47 -8.97 4.73
CA ALA A 39 11.94 -9.98 3.78
C ALA A 39 13.44 -9.85 3.47
N ALA A 40 13.97 -8.61 3.52
CA ALA A 40 15.39 -8.30 3.38
C ALA A 40 16.32 -9.07 4.34
N GLU A 41 15.84 -9.50 5.51
CA GLU A 41 16.63 -10.33 6.45
C GLU A 41 16.90 -11.75 5.92
N ARG A 42 16.12 -12.21 4.94
CA ARG A 42 16.20 -13.56 4.36
C ARG A 42 16.70 -13.56 2.92
N ILE A 43 16.90 -12.39 2.32
CA ILE A 43 17.42 -12.25 0.96
C ILE A 43 18.93 -12.41 1.02
N ASP A 44 19.44 -13.37 0.25
CA ASP A 44 20.88 -13.64 0.16
C ASP A 44 21.25 -14.21 -1.22
N ILE A 45 22.56 -14.42 -1.44
CA ILE A 45 23.12 -15.08 -2.63
C ILE A 45 23.84 -16.36 -2.18
N ASP A 46 23.47 -17.50 -2.75
CA ASP A 46 24.08 -18.78 -2.40
C ASP A 46 25.48 -18.96 -3.01
N ALA A 47 26.13 -20.10 -2.70
CA ALA A 47 27.48 -20.39 -3.20
C ALA A 47 27.57 -20.57 -4.73
N ASN A 48 26.44 -20.79 -5.41
CA ASN A 48 26.35 -20.91 -6.86
C ASN A 48 26.04 -19.56 -7.53
N GLY A 49 25.86 -18.49 -6.74
CA GLY A 49 25.47 -17.18 -7.22
C GLY A 49 23.97 -17.01 -7.46
N GLU A 50 23.14 -17.92 -6.93
CA GLU A 50 21.68 -17.87 -7.07
C GLU A 50 21.04 -17.05 -5.93
N ILE A 51 20.00 -16.28 -6.27
CA ILE A 51 19.27 -15.46 -5.30
C ILE A 51 18.32 -16.34 -4.50
N VAL A 52 18.40 -16.27 -3.17
CA VAL A 52 17.47 -16.93 -2.25
C VAL A 52 16.62 -15.89 -1.49
N GLY A 53 15.39 -16.24 -1.14
CA GLY A 53 14.52 -15.42 -0.28
C GLY A 53 13.82 -14.22 -0.94
N LEU A 54 13.93 -14.06 -2.27
CA LEU A 54 13.33 -12.95 -3.03
C LEU A 54 11.91 -13.25 -3.59
N SER A 55 11.55 -14.52 -3.76
CA SER A 55 10.27 -14.96 -4.36
C SER A 55 9.33 -15.64 -3.36
#